data_AF-A0A7V4ENI8-F1
#
_entry.id   AF-A0A7V4ENI8-F1
#
_cell.length_a   1.000
_cell.length_b   1.000
_cell.length_c   1.000
_cell.angle_alpha   90.00
_cell.angle_beta   90.00
_cell.angle_gamma   90.00
#
_symmetry.space_group_name_H-M   'P 1'
#
loop_
_entity.id
_entity.type
_entity.pdbx_description
1 polymer ?
#
loop_
_entity_poly.entity_id
_entity_poly.type
_entity_poly.pdbx_seq_one_letter_code
_entity_poly.pdbx_strand_id
1 'polypeptide(L)' 'MRSTIEINEKLLKEAMRLTNARTKKEVVNLSLECLVKNFHRKSLKDKFGKVDLGISLEDLETWRDME' A
#
# COMPACT_ATOMS: atom_id res chain seq x y z
N MET A 1 -7.15 22.05 5.88
CA MET A 1 -7.80 22.60 4.68
C MET A 1 -9.31 22.32 4.76
N ARG A 2 -10.16 23.29 4.42
CA ARG A 2 -11.62 23.08 4.28
C ARG A 2 -11.93 23.13 2.78
N SER A 3 -12.52 22.06 2.27
CA SER A 3 -12.84 21.91 0.86
C SER A 3 -14.23 21.33 0.72
N THR A 4 -14.97 21.78 -0.29
CA THR A 4 -16.26 21.20 -0.67
C THR A 4 -15.99 20.19 -1.78
N ILE A 5 -16.35 18.93 -1.56
CA ILE A 5 -16.18 17.85 -2.52
C ILE A 5 -17.47 17.06 -2.61
N GLU A 6 -17.82 16.64 -3.81
CA GLU A 6 -18.94 15.73 -4.04
C GLU A 6 -18.48 14.29 -3.81
N ILE A 7 -19.21 13.55 -2.96
CA ILE A 7 -18.87 12.18 -2.57
C ILE A 7 -20.14 11.34 -2.65
N ASN A 8 -20.02 10.11 -3.16
CA ASN A 8 -21.10 9.13 -3.11
C ASN A 8 -21.48 8.81 -1.65
N GLU A 9 -22.70 9.19 -1.26
CA GLU A 9 -23.18 9.04 0.12
C GLU A 9 -23.30 7.58 0.55
N LYS A 10 -23.68 6.66 -0.37
CA LYS A 10 -23.78 5.23 -0.06
C LYS A 10 -22.42 4.66 0.30
N LEU A 11 -21.40 5.00 -0.48
CA LEU A 11 -20.02 4.56 -0.23
C LEU A 11 -19.48 5.14 1.08
N LEU A 12 -19.78 6.42 1.36
CA LEU A 12 -19.36 7.06 2.61
C LEU A 12 -19.99 6.42 3.84
N LYS A 13 -21.29 6.10 3.79
CA LYS A 13 -21.99 5.40 4.88
C LYS A 13 -21.42 4.01 5.12
N GLU A 14 -21.15 3.27 4.05
CA GLU A 14 -20.55 1.95 4.15
C GLU A 14 -19.13 2.02 4.72
N ALA A 15 -18.31 2.96 4.26
CA ALA A 15 -16.98 3.18 4.80
C ALA A 15 -17.02 3.57 6.29
N MET A 16 -17.97 4.42 6.71
CA MET A 16 -18.18 4.75 8.13
C MET A 16 -18.56 3.51 8.96
N ARG A 17 -19.43 2.64 8.42
CA ARG A 17 -19.83 1.38 9.07
C ARG A 17 -18.67 0.41 9.23
N LEU A 18 -17.84 0.25 8.19
CA LEU A 18 -16.70 -0.67 8.19
C LEU A 18 -15.54 -0.19 9.07
N THR A 19 -15.34 1.12 9.14
CA THR A 19 -14.22 1.74 9.89
C THR A 19 -14.61 2.15 11.31
N ASN A 20 -15.89 2.08 11.65
CA ASN A 20 -16.46 2.57 12.91
C ASN A 20 -16.16 4.06 13.20
N ALA A 21 -15.85 4.82 12.14
CA ALA A 21 -15.47 6.22 12.24
C ALA A 21 -16.67 7.10 12.63
N ARG A 22 -16.44 8.06 13.52
CA ARG A 22 -17.49 8.91 14.07
C ARG A 22 -17.85 10.05 13.12
N THR A 23 -16.93 10.43 12.24
CA THR A 23 -17.11 11.60 11.37
C THR A 23 -16.77 11.31 9.91
N LYS A 24 -17.44 12.02 8.99
CA LYS A 24 -17.12 11.99 7.56
C LYS A 24 -15.66 12.40 7.28
N LYS A 25 -15.14 13.36 8.05
CA LYS A 25 -13.74 13.84 7.94
C LYS A 25 -12.74 12.73 8.27
N GLU A 26 -13.01 11.97 9.32
CA GLU A 26 -12.15 10.86 9.76
C GLU A 26 -12.06 9.78 8.68
N VAL A 27 -13.19 9.38 8.09
CA VAL A 27 -13.21 8.42 6.97
C VAL A 27 -12.40 8.93 5.78
N VAL A 28 -12.57 10.20 5.41
CA VAL A 28 -11.82 10.79 4.28
C VAL A 28 -10.32 10.77 4.56
N ASN A 29 -9.89 11.21 5.74
CA ASN A 29 -8.47 11.19 6.11
C ASN A 29 -7.90 9.77 6.13
N LEU A 30 -8.63 8.82 6.71
CA LEU A 30 -8.23 7.42 6.75
C LEU A 30 -8.11 6.83 5.33
N SER A 31 -9.05 7.16 4.45
CA SER A 31 -9.04 6.68 3.06
C SER A 31 -7.80 7.19 2.29
N LEU A 32 -7.42 8.45 2.49
CA LEU A 32 -6.23 9.04 1.88
C LEU A 32 -4.95 8.38 2.41
N GLU A 33 -4.86 8.17 3.72
CA GLU A 33 -3.74 7.43 4.31
C GLU A 33 -3.62 6.01 3.76
N CYS A 34 -4.74 5.28 3.68
CA CYS A 34 -4.77 3.93 3.13
C CYS A 34 -4.34 3.94 1.66
N LEU A 35 -4.79 4.92 0.86
CA LEU A 35 -4.41 5.05 -0.54
C LEU A 35 -2.89 5.25 -0.69
N VAL A 36 -2.32 6.18 0.08
CA VAL A 36 -0.88 6.44 0.09
C VAL A 36 -0.08 5.22 0.54
N LYS A 37 -0.51 4.54 1.62
CA LYS A 37 0.12 3.29 2.09
C LYS A 37 0.06 2.19 1.03
N ASN A 38 -1.05 2.09 0.30
CA ASN A 38 -1.20 1.11 -0.79
C ASN A 38 -0.24 1.38 -1.95
N PHE A 39 -0.05 2.64 -2.34
CA PHE A 39 0.94 2.98 -3.37
C PHE A 39 2.37 2.71 -2.92
N HIS A 40 2.74 3.04 -1.68
CA HIS A 40 4.06 2.69 -1.15
C HIS A 40 4.29 1.17 -1.14
N ARG A 41 3.30 0.38 -0.71
CA ARG A 41 3.38 -1.09 -0.73
C ARG A 41 3.53 -1.62 -2.16
N LYS A 42 2.81 -1.06 -3.14
CA LYS A 42 2.97 -1.41 -4.55
C LYS A 42 4.37 -1.08 -5.04
N SER A 43 4.87 0.12 -4.75
CA SER A 43 6.23 0.52 -5.13
C SER A 43 7.31 -0.39 -4.54
N LEU A 44 7.15 -0.81 -3.28
CA LEU A 44 8.05 -1.77 -2.66
C LEU A 44 7.97 -3.16 -3.32
N LYS A 45 6.76 -3.62 -3.67
CA LYS A 45 6.57 -4.86 -4.43
C LYS A 45 7.20 -4.79 -5.82
N ASP A 46 7.10 -3.65 -6.50
CA ASP A 46 7.71 -3.44 -7.82
C ASP A 46 9.24 -3.39 -7.77
N LYS A 47 9.81 -3.02 -6.61
CA LYS A 47 11.26 -3.09 -6.35
C LYS A 47 11.71 -4.51 -6.01
N PHE A 48 10.86 -5.31 -5.39
CA PHE A 48 11.12 -6.74 -5.16
C PHE A 48 11.25 -7.47 -6.50
N GLY A 49 12.46 -7.92 -6.83
CA GLY A 49 12.76 -8.64 -8.08
C GLY A 49 13.29 -7.78 -9.23
N LYS A 50 13.40 -6.45 -9.09
CA LYS A 50 14.10 -5.57 -10.04
C LYS A 50 15.48 -5.11 -9.56
N VAL A 51 15.87 -5.51 -8.36
CA VAL A 51 17.22 -5.28 -7.86
C VAL A 51 18.12 -6.31 -8.52
N ASP A 52 19.07 -5.83 -9.33
CA ASP A 52 20.21 -6.65 -9.74
C ASP A 52 21.02 -6.98 -8.48
N LEU A 53 20.96 -8.24 -8.06
CA LEU A 53 21.62 -8.71 -6.85
C LEU A 53 23.13 -8.84 -7.05
N GLY A 54 23.64 -8.64 -8.28
CA GLY A 54 25.06 -8.74 -8.60
C GLY A 54 25.63 -10.16 -8.41
N ILE A 55 24.75 -11.16 -8.30
CA ILE A 55 25.08 -12.58 -8.15
C ILE A 55 24.36 -13.37 -9.23
N SER A 56 25.10 -14.28 -9.86
CA SER A 56 24.55 -15.23 -10.82
C SER A 56 24.03 -16.49 -10.13
N LEU A 57 23.27 -17.31 -10.87
CA LEU A 57 22.82 -18.61 -10.36
C LEU A 57 24.01 -19.53 -10.03
N GLU A 58 25.10 -19.43 -10.80
CA GLU A 58 26.32 -20.22 -10.64
C GLU A 58 27.07 -19.85 -9.35
N ASP A 59 27.09 -18.55 -8.98
CA ASP A 59 27.64 -18.09 -7.71
C ASP A 59 26.88 -18.68 -6.51
N LEU A 60 25.55 -18.75 -6.61
CA LEU A 60 24.68 -19.31 -5.57
C LEU A 60 24.84 -20.82 -5.42
N GLU A 61 24.99 -21.55 -6.53
CA GLU A 61 25.23 -23.00 -6.51
C GLU A 61 26.59 -23.33 -5.90
N THR A 62 27.62 -22.55 -6.24
CA THR A 62 28.96 -22.71 -5.65
C THR A 62 28.94 -22.50 -4.14
N TRP A 63 28.20 -21.51 -3.63
CA TRP A 63 28.08 -21.26 -2.19
C TRP A 63 27.28 -22.33 -1.45
N ARG A 64 26.29 -22.95 -2.11
CA ARG A 64 25.51 -24.05 -1.54
C ARG A 64 26.31 -25.34 -1.44
N ASP A 65 27.16 -25.60 -2.44
CA ASP A 65 27.92 -26.84 -2.53
C ASP A 65 29.27 -26.76 -1.80
N MET A 66 29.57 -25.61 -1.16
CA MET A 66 30.72 -25.39 -0.27
C MET A 66 30.45 -25.74 1.21
N GLU A 67 29.35 -26.43 1.52
CA GLU A 67 29.04 -27.01 2.84
C GLU A 67 29.53 -28.47 2.96
#